data_AF-A0A933Q7A3-F1
#
_entry.id   AF-A0A933Q7A3-F1
#
_cell.length_a   1.000
_cell.length_b   1.000
_cell.length_c   1.000
_cell.angle_alpha   90.00
_cell.angle_beta   90.00
_cell.angle_gamma   90.00
#
_symmetry.space_group_name_H-M   'P 1'
#
loop_
_entity.id
_entity.type
_entity.pdbx_description
1 polymer ?
#
loop_
_entity_poly.entity_id
_entity_poly.type
_entity_poly.pdbx_seq_one_letter_code
_entity_poly.pdbx_strand_id
1 'polypeptide(L)'
;MPHANDIFWPELQPALMPPHFNNYPQLLLAEGDSWFAWAWLGFDVSPSILNALTFNRPTATLCYAYTGHTSGDMAEMSISAGFMQELSARKFQAVLLSGGGNDLFNALKDGNILKPAGGADPNDPASYIDTAELDALKNYVTRNYEQILSWRRLTTSMNKTTPVLLHTYDYPMPRPAPAKAFGKPAVGPWLLPALQAVAAPAALHLDIIKEIASDMLDCIRAFHDPATDIHVVDTCDTLTPAAPNATGDDADWVNEIHPNAAGYAKLAAKFKPQLAALGVV
;
A
#
# COMPACT_ATOMS: atom_id res chain seq x y z
N MET A 1 -17.67 -22.23 7.56
CA MET A 1 -16.28 -22.23 7.04
C MET A 1 -15.96 -20.81 6.60
N PRO A 2 -14.71 -20.33 6.74
CA PRO A 2 -14.35 -19.02 6.20
C PRO A 2 -14.50 -19.00 4.67
N HIS A 3 -15.09 -17.93 4.16
CA HIS A 3 -15.19 -17.61 2.73
C HIS A 3 -13.96 -16.80 2.33
N ALA A 4 -13.38 -17.10 1.16
CA ALA A 4 -12.39 -16.22 0.56
C ALA A 4 -13.04 -14.88 0.19
N ASN A 5 -12.24 -13.82 0.14
CA ASN A 5 -12.65 -12.56 -0.44
C ASN A 5 -12.78 -12.73 -1.96
N ASP A 6 -13.98 -12.54 -2.51
CA ASP A 6 -14.17 -12.49 -3.96
C ASP A 6 -13.81 -11.09 -4.44
N ILE A 7 -12.95 -11.01 -5.45
CA ILE A 7 -12.27 -9.78 -5.82
C ILE A 7 -12.54 -9.50 -7.30
N PHE A 8 -13.08 -8.32 -7.61
CA PHE A 8 -13.50 -7.98 -8.97
C PHE A 8 -13.00 -6.61 -9.39
N TRP A 9 -12.27 -6.52 -10.50
CA TRP A 9 -11.66 -5.30 -11.06
C TRP A 9 -12.48 -4.78 -12.25
N PRO A 10 -13.38 -3.80 -12.06
CA PRO A 10 -14.32 -3.40 -13.10
C PRO A 10 -13.63 -2.79 -14.33
N GLU A 11 -12.52 -2.10 -14.13
CA GLU A 11 -11.79 -1.42 -15.21
C GLU A 11 -10.80 -2.35 -15.93
N LEU A 12 -10.18 -3.27 -15.19
CA LEU A 12 -9.18 -4.20 -15.73
C LEU A 12 -9.83 -5.46 -16.34
N GLN A 13 -10.93 -5.93 -15.76
CA GLN A 13 -11.60 -7.18 -16.12
C GLN A 13 -13.14 -7.03 -16.09
N PRO A 14 -13.72 -6.10 -16.88
CA PRO A 14 -15.17 -5.86 -16.88
C PRO A 14 -15.98 -7.13 -17.22
N ALA A 15 -15.41 -8.04 -18.02
CA ALA A 15 -16.06 -9.29 -18.40
C ALA A 15 -16.17 -10.32 -17.25
N LEU A 16 -15.40 -10.17 -16.17
CA LEU A 16 -15.45 -11.05 -15.00
C LEU A 16 -16.40 -10.53 -13.91
N MET A 17 -17.03 -9.37 -14.12
CA MET A 17 -18.03 -8.84 -13.20
C MET A 17 -19.25 -9.76 -13.15
N PRO A 18 -19.70 -10.19 -11.96
CA PRO A 18 -20.87 -11.05 -11.85
C PRO A 18 -22.14 -10.24 -12.15
N PRO A 19 -23.14 -10.82 -12.85
CA PRO A 19 -24.38 -10.12 -13.19
C PRO A 19 -25.21 -9.72 -11.96
N HIS A 20 -24.91 -10.33 -10.81
CA HIS A 20 -25.59 -10.12 -9.54
C HIS A 20 -24.63 -9.72 -8.42
N PHE A 21 -23.65 -8.86 -8.72
CA PHE A 21 -22.70 -8.33 -7.73
C PHE A 21 -23.39 -7.84 -6.44
N ASN A 22 -24.54 -7.17 -6.58
CA ASN A 22 -25.29 -6.62 -5.45
C ASN A 22 -25.94 -7.68 -4.54
N ASN A 23 -25.93 -8.95 -4.93
CA ASN A 23 -26.48 -10.04 -4.13
C ASN A 23 -25.50 -10.56 -3.08
N TYR A 24 -24.23 -10.12 -3.12
CA TYR A 24 -23.30 -10.42 -2.04
C TYR A 24 -23.78 -9.79 -0.74
N PRO A 25 -23.80 -10.53 0.37
CA PRO A 25 -24.27 -10.01 1.66
C PRO A 25 -23.28 -9.02 2.30
N GLN A 26 -22.05 -8.93 1.78
CA GLN A 26 -21.01 -8.00 2.23
C GLN A 26 -20.22 -7.50 1.03
N LEU A 27 -20.17 -6.18 0.88
CA LEU A 27 -19.53 -5.45 -0.21
C LEU A 27 -18.47 -4.51 0.35
N LEU A 28 -17.26 -4.63 -0.18
CA LEU A 28 -16.13 -3.75 0.09
C LEU A 28 -15.77 -2.99 -1.18
N LEU A 29 -15.24 -1.78 -0.99
CA LEU A 29 -14.64 -0.99 -2.07
C LEU A 29 -13.17 -0.78 -1.72
N ALA A 30 -12.28 -0.95 -2.67
CA ALA A 30 -10.86 -0.72 -2.46
C ALA A 30 -10.22 0.09 -3.61
N GLU A 31 -9.23 0.89 -3.26
CA GLU A 31 -8.39 1.69 -4.15
C GLU A 31 -6.97 1.62 -3.64
N GLY A 32 -5.98 1.74 -4.53
CA GLY A 32 -4.60 1.77 -4.09
C GLY A 32 -3.56 1.21 -5.03
N ASP A 33 -2.53 0.61 -4.44
CA ASP A 33 -1.32 0.18 -5.14
C ASP A 33 -1.14 -1.36 -5.22
N SER A 34 0.10 -1.79 -5.44
CA SER A 34 0.45 -3.21 -5.52
C SER A 34 0.14 -4.00 -4.25
N TRP A 35 0.11 -3.42 -3.06
CA TRP A 35 -0.23 -4.18 -1.85
C TRP A 35 -1.67 -4.69 -1.85
N PHE A 36 -2.54 -4.08 -2.66
CA PHE A 36 -3.89 -4.57 -2.96
C PHE A 36 -3.98 -5.26 -4.33
N ALA A 37 -3.14 -4.91 -5.31
CA ALA A 37 -3.24 -5.35 -6.70
C ALA A 37 -2.15 -6.33 -7.21
N TRP A 38 -1.17 -6.75 -6.39
CA TRP A 38 0.03 -7.50 -6.87
C TRP A 38 -0.32 -8.78 -7.62
N ALA A 39 -1.21 -9.59 -7.04
CA ALA A 39 -1.63 -10.88 -7.57
C ALA A 39 -2.25 -10.80 -8.98
N TRP A 40 -2.74 -9.63 -9.40
CA TRP A 40 -3.41 -9.45 -10.68
C TRP A 40 -2.45 -9.48 -11.87
N LEU A 41 -1.21 -9.01 -11.72
CA LEU A 41 -0.33 -8.77 -12.88
C LEU A 41 0.43 -10.00 -13.38
N GLY A 42 0.41 -11.12 -12.65
CA GLY A 42 1.30 -12.24 -12.95
C GLY A 42 2.80 -11.89 -12.82
N PHE A 43 3.13 -10.72 -12.26
CA PHE A 43 4.45 -10.38 -11.76
C PHE A 43 4.59 -11.04 -10.39
N ASP A 44 5.42 -12.07 -10.26
CA ASP A 44 5.55 -12.90 -9.05
C ASP A 44 4.20 -13.37 -8.48
N VAL A 45 3.87 -14.65 -8.66
CA VAL A 45 2.58 -15.32 -8.31
C VAL A 45 2.07 -15.17 -6.85
N SER A 46 2.65 -14.29 -6.05
CA SER A 46 2.24 -13.93 -4.71
C SER A 46 0.86 -13.25 -4.67
N PRO A 47 0.04 -13.56 -3.64
CA PRO A 47 -1.25 -12.92 -3.40
C PRO A 47 -1.06 -11.43 -3.01
N SER A 48 -2.15 -10.71 -2.78
CA SER A 48 -2.16 -9.40 -2.10
C SER A 48 -2.79 -9.49 -0.70
N ILE A 49 -2.82 -8.38 0.05
CA ILE A 49 -3.57 -8.31 1.32
C ILE A 49 -5.02 -8.72 1.10
N LEU A 50 -5.67 -8.21 0.04
CA LEU A 50 -7.07 -8.47 -0.25
C LEU A 50 -7.33 -9.96 -0.52
N ASN A 51 -6.41 -10.66 -1.20
CA ASN A 51 -6.51 -12.10 -1.45
C ASN A 51 -6.39 -12.93 -0.17
N ALA A 52 -5.62 -12.46 0.82
CA ALA A 52 -5.40 -13.14 2.09
C ALA A 52 -6.52 -12.89 3.12
N LEU A 53 -7.45 -11.97 2.84
CA LEU A 53 -8.64 -11.76 3.65
C LEU A 53 -9.65 -12.90 3.48
N THR A 54 -10.25 -13.27 4.60
CA THR A 54 -11.27 -14.31 4.68
C THR A 54 -12.37 -13.87 5.64
N PHE A 55 -13.61 -14.20 5.33
CA PHE A 55 -14.81 -13.67 6.00
C PHE A 55 -15.75 -14.80 6.43
N ASN A 56 -16.66 -14.56 7.37
CA ASN A 56 -17.61 -15.56 7.83
C ASN A 56 -18.84 -15.71 6.92
N ARG A 57 -18.96 -14.83 5.91
CA ARG A 57 -19.99 -14.81 4.89
C ARG A 57 -19.40 -14.48 3.53
N PRO A 58 -20.10 -14.79 2.42
CA PRO A 58 -19.67 -14.37 1.10
C PRO A 58 -19.43 -12.86 1.06
N THR A 59 -18.23 -12.46 0.68
CA THR A 59 -17.82 -11.05 0.63
C THR A 59 -17.24 -10.77 -0.73
N ALA A 60 -17.64 -9.65 -1.33
CA ALA A 60 -17.06 -9.18 -2.57
C ALA A 60 -16.39 -7.81 -2.38
N THR A 61 -15.19 -7.67 -2.92
CA THR A 61 -14.46 -6.41 -3.02
C THR A 61 -14.44 -5.94 -4.47
N LEU A 62 -15.03 -4.79 -4.76
CA LEU A 62 -14.65 -4.04 -5.97
C LEU A 62 -13.34 -3.34 -5.68
N CYS A 63 -12.33 -3.53 -6.51
CA CYS A 63 -11.16 -2.67 -6.42
C CYS A 63 -10.66 -2.10 -7.72
N TYR A 64 -10.13 -0.91 -7.51
CA TYR A 64 -9.61 0.02 -8.48
C TYR A 64 -8.12 0.26 -8.23
N ALA A 65 -7.48 -0.57 -7.40
CA ALA A 65 -6.05 -0.50 -7.15
C ALA A 65 -5.25 -0.98 -8.37
N TYR A 66 -4.15 -0.31 -8.65
CA TYR A 66 -3.20 -0.67 -9.70
C TYR A 66 -1.77 -0.65 -9.18
N THR A 67 -0.96 -1.60 -9.61
CA THR A 67 0.46 -1.61 -9.26
C THR A 67 1.15 -0.36 -9.80
N GLY A 68 1.90 0.31 -8.93
CA GLY A 68 2.65 1.53 -9.26
C GLY A 68 1.89 2.83 -8.99
N HIS A 69 0.60 2.79 -8.64
CA HIS A 69 -0.14 4.00 -8.30
C HIS A 69 0.48 4.71 -7.09
N THR A 70 0.70 6.01 -7.26
CA THR A 70 1.01 6.94 -6.17
C THR A 70 -0.28 7.44 -5.52
N SER A 71 -0.17 8.06 -4.35
CA SER A 71 -1.29 8.77 -3.73
C SER A 71 -1.82 9.89 -4.63
N GLY A 72 -0.94 10.48 -5.45
CA GLY A 72 -1.28 11.46 -6.48
C GLY A 72 -2.20 10.87 -7.55
N ASP A 73 -1.83 9.73 -8.12
CA ASP A 73 -2.65 9.02 -9.11
C ASP A 73 -4.01 8.64 -8.54
N MET A 74 -4.05 8.24 -7.26
CA MET A 74 -5.32 7.93 -6.56
C MET A 74 -6.17 9.19 -6.32
N ALA A 75 -5.57 10.35 -6.07
CA ALA A 75 -6.28 11.61 -5.83
C ALA A 75 -6.67 12.34 -7.13
N GLU A 76 -5.89 12.15 -8.19
CA GLU A 76 -6.17 12.64 -9.52
C GLU A 76 -7.19 11.70 -10.18
N MET A 77 -8.36 12.24 -10.53
CA MET A 77 -9.47 11.47 -11.10
C MET A 77 -9.19 10.91 -12.51
N SER A 78 -7.93 10.89 -12.96
CA SER A 78 -7.50 10.29 -14.21
C SER A 78 -7.66 8.77 -14.21
N ILE A 79 -7.62 8.13 -13.03
CA ILE A 79 -7.84 6.69 -12.86
C ILE A 79 -8.89 6.38 -11.76
N SER A 80 -9.16 7.30 -10.84
CA SER A 80 -10.14 7.11 -9.74
C SER A 80 -11.60 7.41 -10.08
N ALA A 81 -11.93 7.64 -11.36
CA ALA A 81 -13.29 7.99 -11.76
C ALA A 81 -14.29 6.86 -11.46
N GLY A 82 -13.91 5.61 -11.71
CA GLY A 82 -14.72 4.44 -11.37
C GLY A 82 -14.89 4.25 -9.87
N PHE A 83 -13.82 4.42 -9.09
CA PHE A 83 -13.88 4.40 -7.63
C PHE A 83 -14.85 5.46 -7.08
N MET A 84 -14.73 6.71 -7.52
CA MET A 84 -15.61 7.80 -7.08
C MET A 84 -17.06 7.58 -7.51
N GLN A 85 -17.28 7.00 -8.70
CA GLN A 85 -18.60 6.61 -9.17
C GLN A 85 -19.21 5.55 -8.25
N GLU A 86 -18.49 4.48 -7.90
CA GLU A 86 -18.99 3.47 -6.98
C GLU A 86 -19.24 4.04 -5.58
N LEU A 87 -18.33 4.89 -5.08
CA LEU A 87 -18.49 5.60 -3.81
C LEU A 87 -19.78 6.45 -3.77
N SER A 88 -20.22 6.95 -4.93
CA SER A 88 -21.47 7.71 -5.09
C SER A 88 -22.69 6.82 -5.32
N ALA A 89 -22.57 5.77 -6.12
CA ALA A 89 -23.70 5.00 -6.64
C ALA A 89 -24.08 3.80 -5.76
N ARG A 90 -23.23 3.39 -4.83
CA ARG A 90 -23.40 2.17 -4.05
C ARG A 90 -23.00 2.35 -2.60
N LYS A 91 -23.77 1.75 -1.68
CA LYS A 91 -23.36 1.62 -0.28
C LYS A 91 -22.45 0.40 -0.09
N PHE A 92 -21.29 0.61 0.51
CA PHE A 92 -20.37 -0.44 0.93
C PHE A 92 -20.38 -0.59 2.46
N GLN A 93 -19.89 -1.73 2.96
CA GLN A 93 -19.67 -1.97 4.38
C GLN A 93 -18.35 -1.38 4.87
N ALA A 94 -17.31 -1.35 4.03
CA ALA A 94 -16.09 -0.60 4.29
C ALA A 94 -15.41 -0.19 2.98
N VAL A 95 -14.60 0.87 3.06
CA VAL A 95 -13.68 1.32 2.01
C VAL A 95 -12.26 1.04 2.47
N LEU A 96 -11.42 0.46 1.62
CA LEU A 96 -10.02 0.15 1.92
C LEU A 96 -9.11 0.98 1.02
N LEU A 97 -8.10 1.64 1.58
CA LEU A 97 -7.15 2.47 0.83
C LEU A 97 -5.72 1.98 1.07
N SER A 98 -4.95 1.87 -0.01
CA SER A 98 -3.55 1.45 0.00
C SER A 98 -2.70 2.38 -0.86
N GLY A 99 -1.96 3.32 -0.27
CA GLY A 99 -1.15 4.25 -1.07
C GLY A 99 -0.11 5.02 -0.26
N GLY A 100 0.83 5.63 -0.97
CA GLY A 100 1.95 6.38 -0.39
C GLY A 100 3.31 5.69 -0.55
N GLY A 101 3.33 4.37 -0.77
CA GLY A 101 4.58 3.61 -0.99
C GLY A 101 5.30 4.02 -2.28
N ASN A 102 4.58 4.08 -3.40
CA ASN A 102 5.17 4.48 -4.69
C ASN A 102 5.64 5.95 -4.69
N ASP A 103 4.97 6.83 -3.95
CA ASP A 103 5.40 8.22 -3.77
C ASP A 103 6.82 8.26 -3.15
N LEU A 104 7.04 7.46 -2.08
CA LEU A 104 8.35 7.29 -1.45
C LEU A 104 9.38 6.69 -2.41
N PHE A 105 9.04 5.61 -3.11
CA PHE A 105 10.00 4.94 -4.00
C PHE A 105 10.38 5.80 -5.19
N ASN A 106 9.46 6.59 -5.74
CA ASN A 106 9.75 7.57 -6.78
C ASN A 106 10.67 8.67 -6.23
N ALA A 107 10.39 9.23 -5.06
CA ALA A 107 11.22 10.25 -4.44
C ALA A 107 12.66 9.76 -4.13
N LEU A 108 12.82 8.50 -3.71
CA LEU A 108 14.12 7.85 -3.53
C LEU A 108 14.85 7.66 -4.86
N LYS A 109 14.16 7.07 -5.85
CA LYS A 109 14.71 6.77 -7.17
C LYS A 109 15.17 8.04 -7.89
N ASP A 110 14.41 9.12 -7.77
CA ASP A 110 14.69 10.39 -8.42
C ASP A 110 15.76 11.21 -7.67
N GLY A 111 16.20 10.74 -6.50
CA GLY A 111 17.28 11.34 -5.73
C GLY A 111 16.87 12.56 -4.91
N ASN A 112 15.57 12.70 -4.61
CA ASN A 112 15.05 13.91 -3.97
C ASN A 112 15.23 13.90 -2.44
N ILE A 113 15.28 12.72 -1.81
CA ILE A 113 15.22 12.63 -0.32
C ILE A 113 16.52 12.14 0.34
N LEU A 114 17.56 11.82 -0.44
CA LEU A 114 18.85 11.34 0.07
C LEU A 114 19.96 12.37 -0.17
N LYS A 115 20.84 12.53 0.81
CA LYS A 115 22.04 13.38 0.75
C LYS A 115 23.30 12.58 0.41
N PRO A 116 24.24 13.14 -0.37
CA PRO A 116 25.53 12.49 -0.64
C PRO A 116 26.38 12.29 0.62
N ALA A 117 27.12 11.17 0.67
CA ALA A 117 27.99 10.81 1.78
C ALA A 117 29.07 11.84 2.12
N GLY A 118 29.50 12.66 1.16
CA GLY A 118 30.52 13.70 1.39
C GLY A 118 30.13 14.78 2.40
N GLY A 119 28.85 14.89 2.74
CA GLY A 119 28.33 15.81 3.76
C GLY A 119 27.57 15.14 4.92
N ALA A 120 27.58 13.81 4.98
CA ALA A 120 26.86 13.01 5.98
C ALA A 120 27.85 12.40 6.99
N ASP A 121 27.36 12.07 8.19
CA ASP A 121 28.12 11.31 9.19
C ASP A 121 27.98 9.81 8.87
N PRO A 122 29.08 9.08 8.62
CA PRO A 122 29.05 7.67 8.24
C PRO A 122 28.58 6.71 9.34
N ASN A 123 28.20 7.22 10.52
CA ASN A 123 27.63 6.45 11.62
C ASN A 123 26.20 6.90 12.00
N ASP A 124 25.64 7.90 11.31
CA ASP A 124 24.32 8.45 11.60
C ASP A 124 23.42 8.32 10.37
N PRO A 125 22.46 7.38 10.36
CA PRO A 125 21.50 7.23 9.26
C PRO A 125 20.75 8.53 8.93
N ALA A 126 20.36 9.31 9.95
CA ALA A 126 19.60 10.54 9.77
C ALA A 126 20.36 11.59 8.94
N SER A 127 21.69 11.59 9.02
CA SER A 127 22.54 12.52 8.28
C SER A 127 22.49 12.33 6.76
N TYR A 128 22.00 11.18 6.28
CA TYR A 128 21.78 10.88 4.87
C TYR A 128 20.40 11.32 4.36
N ILE A 129 19.52 11.84 5.22
CA ILE A 129 18.14 12.16 4.86
C ILE A 129 18.03 13.66 4.59
N ASP A 130 17.45 14.02 3.44
CA ASP A 130 16.94 15.38 3.23
C ASP A 130 15.56 15.52 3.87
N THR A 131 15.55 15.98 5.12
CA THR A 131 14.33 16.12 5.92
C THR A 131 13.36 17.12 5.32
N ALA A 132 13.84 18.15 4.60
CA ALA A 132 12.96 19.15 3.99
C ALA A 132 12.18 18.54 2.80
N GLU A 133 12.86 17.75 1.97
CA GLU A 133 12.23 17.04 0.85
C GLU A 133 11.33 15.89 1.35
N LEU A 134 11.73 15.20 2.42
CA LEU A 134 10.87 14.22 3.09
C LEU A 134 9.60 14.87 3.68
N ASP A 135 9.72 16.03 4.32
CA ASP A 135 8.57 16.81 4.80
C ASP A 135 7.67 17.27 3.64
N ALA A 136 8.25 17.69 2.52
CA ALA A 136 7.49 18.05 1.33
C ALA A 136 6.70 16.87 0.76
N LEU A 137 7.32 15.69 0.69
CA LEU A 137 6.67 14.44 0.27
C LEU A 137 5.53 14.05 1.22
N LYS A 138 5.76 14.09 2.53
CA LYS A 138 4.73 13.83 3.55
C LYS A 138 3.53 14.76 3.40
N ASN A 139 3.78 16.05 3.20
CA ASN A 139 2.73 17.05 2.95
C ASN A 139 1.98 16.79 1.63
N TYR A 140 2.65 16.28 0.61
CA TYR A 140 2.03 15.88 -0.64
C TYR A 140 1.08 14.68 -0.45
N VAL A 141 1.57 13.59 0.14
CA VAL A 141 0.77 12.38 0.42
C VAL A 141 -0.41 12.70 1.33
N THR A 142 -0.21 13.54 2.35
CA THR A 142 -1.28 13.97 3.27
C THR A 142 -2.40 14.67 2.50
N ARG A 143 -2.08 15.66 1.65
CA ARG A 143 -3.09 16.38 0.85
C ARG A 143 -3.85 15.46 -0.10
N ASN A 144 -3.18 14.47 -0.68
CA ASN A 144 -3.82 13.50 -1.57
C ASN A 144 -4.82 12.61 -0.81
N TYR A 145 -4.44 12.10 0.37
CA TYR A 145 -5.38 11.37 1.22
C TYR A 145 -6.55 12.22 1.70
N GLU A 146 -6.31 13.48 2.11
CA GLU A 146 -7.38 14.42 2.45
C GLU A 146 -8.36 14.61 1.29
N GLN A 147 -7.85 14.76 0.08
CA GLN A 147 -8.66 14.88 -1.14
C GLN A 147 -9.50 13.61 -1.38
N ILE A 148 -8.91 12.42 -1.33
CA ILE A 148 -9.63 11.14 -1.52
C ILE A 148 -10.71 10.96 -0.45
N LEU A 149 -10.36 11.21 0.82
CA LEU A 149 -11.28 11.12 1.94
C LEU A 149 -12.40 12.17 1.86
N SER A 150 -12.17 13.32 1.22
CA SER A 150 -13.20 14.33 1.01
C SER A 150 -14.36 13.84 0.13
N TRP A 151 -14.10 12.90 -0.79
CA TRP A 151 -15.12 12.40 -1.73
C TRP A 151 -16.26 11.69 -1.04
N ARG A 152 -16.00 11.00 0.07
CA ARG A 152 -17.06 10.37 0.86
C ARG A 152 -18.04 11.39 1.43
N ARG A 153 -17.63 12.66 1.59
CA ARG A 153 -18.44 13.76 2.14
C ARG A 153 -19.28 14.48 1.08
N LEU A 154 -19.07 14.20 -0.21
CA LEU A 154 -19.87 14.78 -1.29
C LEU A 154 -21.36 14.48 -1.08
N THR A 155 -22.24 15.40 -1.50
CA THR A 155 -23.69 15.24 -1.32
C THR A 155 -24.22 13.98 -1.99
N THR A 156 -23.62 13.60 -3.12
CA THR A 156 -23.91 12.39 -3.92
C THR A 156 -23.39 11.09 -3.32
N SER A 157 -22.48 11.15 -2.34
CA SER A 157 -21.89 9.96 -1.75
C SER A 157 -22.90 9.18 -0.90
N MET A 158 -23.03 7.88 -1.18
CA MET A 158 -23.74 6.93 -0.31
C MET A 158 -22.88 6.48 0.89
N ASN A 159 -21.59 6.82 0.90
CA ASN A 159 -20.59 6.30 1.83
C ASN A 159 -20.11 7.32 2.88
N LYS A 160 -20.92 8.36 3.17
CA LYS A 160 -20.62 9.41 4.16
C LYS A 160 -20.27 8.89 5.56
N THR A 161 -20.87 7.76 5.95
CA THR A 161 -20.67 7.08 7.24
C THR A 161 -20.09 5.68 7.08
N THR A 162 -19.62 5.33 5.87
CA THR A 162 -18.94 4.05 5.68
C THR A 162 -17.55 4.17 6.30
N PRO A 163 -17.11 3.18 7.10
CA PRO A 163 -15.77 3.19 7.65
C PRO A 163 -14.73 3.05 6.53
N VAL A 164 -13.65 3.82 6.66
CA VAL A 164 -12.51 3.79 5.77
C VAL A 164 -11.33 3.22 6.52
N LEU A 165 -10.68 2.20 5.96
CA LEU A 165 -9.45 1.63 6.51
C LEU A 165 -8.30 1.97 5.59
N LEU A 166 -7.35 2.74 6.12
CA LEU A 166 -6.01 2.88 5.57
C LEU A 166 -5.11 1.82 6.23
N HIS A 167 -3.91 1.65 5.71
CA HIS A 167 -2.88 0.89 6.40
C HIS A 167 -1.53 1.57 6.27
N THR A 168 -0.69 1.38 7.28
CA THR A 168 0.76 1.61 7.12
C THR A 168 1.33 0.51 6.21
N TYR A 169 2.61 0.60 5.88
CA TYR A 169 3.37 -0.48 5.25
C TYR A 169 4.32 -1.09 6.29
N ASP A 170 5.05 -2.11 5.88
CA ASP A 170 6.23 -2.58 6.62
C ASP A 170 7.50 -1.94 6.06
N TYR A 171 8.62 -2.10 6.77
CA TYR A 171 9.92 -1.58 6.36
C TYR A 171 10.40 -2.29 5.10
N PRO A 172 10.59 -1.56 3.98
CA PRO A 172 11.04 -2.19 2.76
C PRO A 172 12.54 -2.49 2.83
N MET A 173 12.98 -3.42 1.99
CA MET A 173 14.26 -4.11 2.15
C MET A 173 15.25 -3.64 1.08
N PRO A 174 16.27 -2.81 1.39
CA PRO A 174 17.26 -2.35 0.41
C PRO A 174 18.22 -3.48 0.02
N ARG A 175 17.88 -4.23 -1.02
CA ARG A 175 18.58 -5.46 -1.42
C ARG A 175 18.55 -5.67 -2.94
N PRO A 176 19.43 -6.50 -3.53
CA PRO A 176 19.50 -6.69 -4.97
C PRO A 176 18.40 -7.64 -5.52
N ALA A 177 17.13 -7.33 -5.23
CA ALA A 177 15.98 -8.13 -5.60
C ALA A 177 14.96 -7.31 -6.39
N PRO A 178 15.08 -7.25 -7.74
CA PRO A 178 14.08 -6.62 -8.59
C PRO A 178 12.77 -7.39 -8.58
N ALA A 179 11.67 -6.71 -8.88
CA ALA A 179 10.41 -7.36 -9.22
C ALA A 179 10.54 -8.17 -10.52
N LYS A 180 9.92 -9.36 -10.56
CA LYS A 180 10.03 -10.28 -11.69
C LYS A 180 8.71 -10.45 -12.45
N ALA A 181 8.80 -10.46 -13.79
CA ALA A 181 7.74 -10.87 -14.70
C ALA A 181 8.06 -12.23 -15.29
N PHE A 182 7.17 -13.22 -15.09
CA PHE A 182 7.38 -14.58 -15.62
C PHE A 182 8.77 -15.14 -15.26
N GLY A 183 9.23 -14.90 -14.03
CA GLY A 183 10.53 -15.33 -13.52
C GLY A 183 11.75 -14.53 -14.00
N LYS A 184 11.56 -13.49 -14.82
CA LYS A 184 12.64 -12.60 -15.30
C LYS A 184 12.57 -11.23 -14.63
N PRO A 185 13.71 -10.57 -14.31
CA PRO A 185 13.70 -9.19 -13.81
C PRO A 185 12.93 -8.27 -14.75
N ALA A 186 12.04 -7.45 -14.21
CA ALA A 186 11.18 -6.55 -14.98
C ALA A 186 11.34 -5.08 -14.54
N VAL A 187 11.27 -4.81 -13.24
CA VAL A 187 11.34 -3.45 -12.68
C VAL A 187 12.11 -3.48 -11.34
N GLY A 188 12.77 -2.37 -11.01
CA GLY A 188 13.64 -2.26 -9.83
C GLY A 188 15.02 -2.92 -10.03
N PRO A 189 15.82 -3.07 -8.95
CA PRO A 189 15.58 -2.57 -7.60
C PRO A 189 15.52 -1.03 -7.53
N TRP A 190 14.88 -0.48 -6.51
CA TRP A 190 14.66 0.95 -6.28
C TRP A 190 15.50 1.50 -5.12
N LEU A 191 15.54 0.77 -4.00
CA LEU A 191 16.12 1.28 -2.76
C LEU A 191 17.64 1.18 -2.76
N LEU A 192 18.15 -0.02 -3.06
CA LEU A 192 19.60 -0.26 -3.06
C LEU A 192 20.34 0.65 -4.06
N PRO A 193 19.88 0.84 -5.32
CA PRO A 193 20.53 1.78 -6.23
C PRO A 193 20.51 3.23 -5.75
N ALA A 194 19.43 3.68 -5.11
CA ALA A 194 19.34 5.05 -4.58
C ALA A 194 20.38 5.29 -3.47
N LEU A 195 20.52 4.34 -2.54
CA LEU A 195 21.52 4.40 -1.47
C LEU A 195 22.96 4.33 -2.02
N GLN A 196 23.18 3.53 -3.06
CA GLN A 196 24.48 3.45 -3.74
C GLN A 196 24.83 4.74 -4.49
N ALA A 197 23.85 5.41 -5.10
CA ALA A 197 24.05 6.66 -5.83
C ALA A 197 24.56 7.80 -4.93
N VAL A 198 24.17 7.80 -3.66
CA VAL A 198 24.67 8.75 -2.65
C VAL A 198 25.88 8.24 -1.87
N ALA A 199 26.41 7.06 -2.22
CA ALA A 199 27.53 6.39 -1.56
C ALA A 199 27.30 6.15 -0.04
N ALA A 200 26.05 5.90 0.37
CA ALA A 200 25.76 5.54 1.76
C ALA A 200 26.47 4.24 2.16
N PRO A 201 27.07 4.14 3.38
CA PRO A 201 27.68 2.92 3.87
C PRO A 201 26.68 1.77 3.91
N ALA A 202 27.06 0.59 3.40
CA ALA A 202 26.18 -0.58 3.36
C ALA A 202 25.61 -0.98 4.74
N ALA A 203 26.37 -0.72 5.81
CA ALA A 203 25.94 -0.98 7.19
C ALA A 203 24.74 -0.11 7.62
N LEU A 204 24.54 1.06 7.01
CA LEU A 204 23.47 2.00 7.34
C LEU A 204 22.24 1.87 6.42
N HIS A 205 22.33 1.10 5.33
CA HIS A 205 21.27 1.06 4.30
C HIS A 205 19.89 0.77 4.87
N LEU A 206 19.76 -0.25 5.72
CA LEU A 206 18.48 -0.60 6.33
C LEU A 206 17.99 0.48 7.29
N ASP A 207 18.87 1.05 8.11
CA ASP A 207 18.48 2.02 9.12
C ASP A 207 18.05 3.35 8.48
N ILE A 208 18.73 3.79 7.42
CA ILE A 208 18.31 4.96 6.62
C ILE A 208 16.89 4.75 6.07
N ILE A 209 16.63 3.59 5.47
CA ILE A 209 15.30 3.27 4.91
C ILE A 209 14.24 3.16 6.00
N LYS A 210 14.57 2.58 7.16
CA LYS A 210 13.65 2.50 8.31
C LYS A 210 13.29 3.87 8.85
N GLU A 211 14.24 4.80 8.94
CA GLU A 211 13.96 6.16 9.39
C GLU A 211 13.03 6.90 8.43
N ILE A 212 13.36 6.88 7.13
CA ILE A 212 12.52 7.50 6.09
C ILE A 212 11.12 6.88 6.07
N ALA A 213 11.04 5.54 6.10
CA ALA A 213 9.77 4.84 6.11
C ALA A 213 8.97 5.16 7.37
N SER A 214 9.58 5.13 8.56
CA SER A 214 8.88 5.42 9.82
C SER A 214 8.20 6.79 9.79
N ASP A 215 8.90 7.81 9.29
CA ASP A 215 8.38 9.17 9.19
C ASP A 215 7.21 9.28 8.18
N MET A 216 7.30 8.60 7.04
CA MET A 216 6.18 8.48 6.09
C MET A 216 4.97 7.77 6.71
N LEU A 217 5.22 6.69 7.47
CA LEU A 217 4.15 5.93 8.11
C LEU A 217 3.45 6.72 9.22
N ASP A 218 4.16 7.61 9.92
CA ASP A 218 3.56 8.49 10.92
C ASP A 218 2.55 9.47 10.32
N CYS A 219 2.79 9.96 9.09
CA CYS A 219 1.77 10.73 8.36
C CYS A 219 0.53 9.90 8.04
N ILE A 220 0.67 8.63 7.69
CA ILE A 220 -0.47 7.74 7.48
C ILE A 220 -1.21 7.49 8.80
N ARG A 221 -0.47 7.21 9.89
CA ARG A 221 -1.04 7.01 11.24
C ARG A 221 -1.85 8.22 11.71
N ALA A 222 -1.44 9.43 11.34
CA ALA A 222 -2.15 10.65 11.71
C ALA A 222 -3.59 10.75 11.17
N PHE A 223 -3.95 9.97 10.13
CA PHE A 223 -5.33 9.86 9.65
C PHE A 223 -6.24 9.03 10.57
N HIS A 224 -5.70 8.32 11.56
CA HIS A 224 -6.52 7.52 12.45
C HIS A 224 -7.45 8.39 13.29
N ASP A 225 -8.73 8.35 12.96
CA ASP A 225 -9.79 9.07 13.65
C ASP A 225 -11.08 8.23 13.68
N PRO A 226 -11.23 7.35 14.68
CA PRO A 226 -12.44 6.57 14.87
C PRO A 226 -13.72 7.41 15.03
N ALA A 227 -13.61 8.68 15.46
CA ALA A 227 -14.79 9.55 15.60
C ALA A 227 -15.39 9.95 14.24
N THR A 228 -14.62 9.83 13.16
CA THR A 228 -15.09 10.04 11.78
C THR A 228 -15.10 8.75 10.94
N ASP A 229 -15.02 7.59 11.61
CA ASP A 229 -14.92 6.25 11.01
C ASP A 229 -13.70 6.08 10.08
N ILE A 230 -12.57 6.71 10.42
CA ILE A 230 -11.31 6.52 9.70
C ILE A 230 -10.35 5.72 10.58
N HIS A 231 -9.94 4.56 10.09
CA HIS A 231 -9.13 3.61 10.82
C HIS A 231 -7.81 3.40 10.08
N VAL A 232 -6.70 3.39 10.81
CA VAL A 232 -5.40 3.00 10.25
C VAL A 232 -5.05 1.64 10.84
N VAL A 233 -4.90 0.64 9.97
CA VAL A 233 -4.38 -0.66 10.35
C VAL A 233 -2.85 -0.57 10.38
N ASP A 234 -2.26 -0.60 11.57
CA ASP A 234 -0.80 -0.59 11.65
C ASP A 234 -0.24 -1.97 11.29
N THR A 235 0.36 -2.06 10.11
CA THR A 235 1.00 -3.26 9.56
C THR A 235 2.52 -3.21 9.66
N CYS A 236 3.10 -2.10 10.13
CA CYS A 236 4.54 -1.97 10.29
C CYS A 236 5.09 -2.97 11.31
N ASP A 237 6.35 -3.38 11.13
CA ASP A 237 7.06 -4.30 12.01
C ASP A 237 6.32 -5.63 12.23
N THR A 238 5.60 -6.09 11.20
CA THR A 238 4.85 -7.36 11.20
C THR A 238 5.60 -8.46 10.44
N LEU A 239 6.37 -8.08 9.44
CA LEU A 239 7.08 -8.96 8.53
C LEU A 239 8.48 -9.28 9.05
N THR A 240 8.89 -10.52 8.83
CA THR A 240 10.26 -10.99 9.06
C THR A 240 11.15 -10.41 7.97
N PRO A 241 12.19 -9.63 8.33
CA PRO A 241 13.11 -9.04 7.37
C PRO A 241 13.82 -10.10 6.53
N ALA A 242 13.88 -9.90 5.21
CA ALA A 242 14.80 -10.60 4.32
C ALA A 242 16.29 -10.27 4.60
N ALA A 243 17.17 -11.17 4.22
CA ALA A 243 18.62 -10.96 4.28
C ALA A 243 19.07 -9.86 3.29
N PRO A 244 20.03 -8.98 3.68
CA PRO A 244 20.45 -7.83 2.85
C PRO A 244 20.97 -8.18 1.45
N ASN A 245 21.53 -9.39 1.27
CA ASN A 245 22.11 -9.85 0.00
C ASN A 245 21.20 -10.83 -0.75
N ALA A 246 19.99 -11.11 -0.26
CA ALA A 246 19.06 -11.99 -0.95
C ALA A 246 18.60 -11.35 -2.26
N THR A 247 18.62 -12.12 -3.36
CA THR A 247 18.30 -11.66 -4.73
C THR A 247 16.90 -12.08 -5.22
N GLY A 248 16.07 -12.66 -4.34
CA GLY A 248 14.75 -13.18 -4.66
C GLY A 248 13.91 -13.41 -3.40
N ASP A 249 12.94 -14.32 -3.44
CA ASP A 249 12.10 -14.62 -2.29
C ASP A 249 12.95 -15.05 -1.08
N ASP A 250 12.74 -14.38 0.05
CA ASP A 250 13.42 -14.64 1.31
C ASP A 250 12.58 -14.12 2.49
N ALA A 251 12.51 -14.91 3.56
CA ALA A 251 11.65 -14.65 4.72
C ALA A 251 10.18 -14.34 4.31
N ASP A 252 9.68 -13.14 4.57
CA ASP A 252 8.33 -12.71 4.20
C ASP A 252 8.29 -11.85 2.92
N TRP A 253 9.38 -11.76 2.16
CA TRP A 253 9.53 -10.81 1.05
C TRP A 253 9.90 -11.49 -0.26
N VAL A 254 9.16 -11.19 -1.32
CA VAL A 254 9.50 -11.62 -2.69
C VAL A 254 10.66 -10.80 -3.24
N ASN A 255 10.61 -9.48 -3.04
CA ASN A 255 11.57 -8.51 -3.55
C ASN A 255 11.82 -7.40 -2.51
N GLU A 256 12.30 -6.21 -2.92
CA GLU A 256 12.56 -5.10 -2.00
C GLU A 256 11.30 -4.53 -1.32
N ILE A 257 10.15 -4.57 -1.98
CA ILE A 257 8.96 -3.79 -1.54
C ILE A 257 7.67 -4.63 -1.51
N HIS A 258 7.69 -5.85 -2.03
CA HIS A 258 6.52 -6.74 -2.07
C HIS A 258 6.69 -7.93 -1.14
N PRO A 259 5.77 -8.12 -0.18
CA PRO A 259 5.68 -9.34 0.62
C PRO A 259 5.40 -10.58 -0.24
N ASN A 260 5.76 -11.76 0.26
CA ASN A 260 5.35 -13.04 -0.30
C ASN A 260 4.00 -13.50 0.28
N ALA A 261 3.53 -14.68 -0.12
CA ALA A 261 2.25 -15.21 0.35
C ALA A 261 2.16 -15.31 1.89
N ALA A 262 3.26 -15.69 2.55
CA ALA A 262 3.32 -15.77 4.00
C ALA A 262 3.30 -14.36 4.63
N GLY A 263 4.03 -13.42 4.04
CA GLY A 263 4.02 -12.01 4.45
C GLY A 263 2.63 -11.39 4.35
N TYR A 264 1.98 -11.46 3.19
CA TYR A 264 0.62 -10.94 3.01
C TYR A 264 -0.41 -11.60 3.94
N ALA A 265 -0.25 -12.88 4.27
CA ALA A 265 -1.10 -13.54 5.27
C ALA A 265 -0.93 -12.92 6.68
N LYS A 266 0.30 -12.57 7.08
CA LYS A 266 0.57 -11.86 8.34
C LYS A 266 -0.05 -10.47 8.33
N LEU A 267 0.08 -9.73 7.22
CA LEU A 267 -0.52 -8.40 7.09
C LEU A 267 -2.05 -8.46 7.14
N ALA A 268 -2.67 -9.39 6.42
CA ALA A 268 -4.12 -9.57 6.42
C ALA A 268 -4.65 -9.97 7.83
N ALA A 269 -3.86 -10.67 8.64
CA ALA A 269 -4.22 -10.96 10.03
C ALA A 269 -4.36 -9.69 10.90
N LYS A 270 -3.69 -8.59 10.55
CA LYS A 270 -3.84 -7.28 11.21
C LYS A 270 -5.16 -6.58 10.83
N PHE A 271 -5.62 -6.77 9.59
CA PHE A 271 -6.89 -6.22 9.10
C PHE A 271 -8.10 -6.91 9.70
N LYS A 272 -8.08 -8.25 9.82
CA LYS A 272 -9.23 -9.05 10.25
C LYS A 272 -9.93 -8.54 11.53
N PRO A 273 -9.23 -8.27 12.66
CA PRO A 273 -9.90 -7.76 13.86
C PRO A 273 -10.48 -6.36 13.68
N GLN A 274 -9.84 -5.50 12.88
CA GLN A 274 -10.32 -4.13 12.62
C GLN A 274 -11.60 -4.16 11.77
N LEU A 275 -11.62 -4.97 10.72
CA LEU A 275 -12.81 -5.20 9.90
C LEU A 275 -13.96 -5.80 10.72
N ALA A 276 -13.67 -6.81 11.54
CA ALA A 276 -14.68 -7.45 12.38
C ALA A 276 -15.30 -6.47 13.40
N ALA A 277 -14.50 -5.58 14.00
CA ALA A 277 -14.98 -4.54 14.90
C ALA A 277 -15.95 -3.55 14.20
N LEU A 278 -15.84 -3.42 12.88
CA LEU A 278 -16.69 -2.58 12.03
C LEU A 278 -17.89 -3.35 11.44
N GLY A 279 -18.12 -4.59 11.86
CA GLY A 279 -19.20 -5.44 11.37
C GLY A 279 -18.92 -6.10 10.02
N VAL A 280 -17.68 -6.00 9.52
CA VAL A 280 -17.20 -6.72 8.33
C VAL A 280 -16.60 -8.05 8.78
N VAL A 281 -17.42 -9.10 8.80
CA VAL A 281 -17.14 -10.34 9.54
C VAL A 281 -16.96 -11.56 8.67
#